data_AF-A0A940IQ49-F1
#
_entry.id   AF-A0A940IQ49-F1
#
_cell.length_a   1.000
_cell.length_b   1.000
_cell.length_c   1.000
_cell.angle_alpha   90.00
_cell.angle_beta   90.00
_cell.angle_gamma   90.00
#
_symmetry.space_group_name_H-M   'P 1'
#
loop_
_entity.id
_entity.type
_entity.pdbx_description
1 polymer ?
#
loop_
_entity_poly.entity_id
_entity_poly.type
_entity_poly.pdbx_seq_one_letter_code
_entity_poly.pdbx_strand_id
1 'polypeptide(L)'
;MITPISSAQTAAQTPTSAASQASKLTSDFETFLLMLTAQARNQDPLEPMDSSEYASQLAQFSMVEQQVQTNDLLSSLSTALGGQKLSELSNWVGVDVRSASAFRFEGQPVTLFAQADATSDEAIMVIRNSTGTVIDRIPVNHTDTEFLWAGTDASGNPLGQGTYSATLESYKDDELLSQRLAASYNRVVEAQIADGTVHLSLQSGAAVRSDEVTAIRTGA
;
A
#
# COMPACT_ATOMS: atom_id res chain seq x y z
N MET A 1 -53.78 -7.20 3.37
CA MET A 1 -52.86 -7.94 4.26
C MET A 1 -51.45 -7.57 3.81
N ILE A 2 -50.93 -6.41 4.22
CA ILE A 2 -49.97 -6.16 5.31
C ILE A 2 -48.76 -7.10 5.26
N THR A 3 -47.58 -6.54 4.91
CA THR A 3 -46.40 -6.55 5.79
C THR A 3 -45.37 -5.54 5.29
N PRO A 4 -45.08 -4.45 6.05
CA PRO A 4 -43.91 -3.63 5.82
C PRO A 4 -42.65 -4.36 6.32
N ILE A 5 -41.57 -4.33 5.54
CA ILE A 5 -40.25 -4.78 5.96
C ILE A 5 -39.60 -3.68 6.81
N SER A 6 -39.31 -4.05 8.06
CA SER A 6 -38.70 -3.21 9.09
C SER A 6 -37.26 -2.86 8.74
N SER A 7 -36.95 -1.57 8.59
CA SER A 7 -35.59 -1.06 8.53
C SER A 7 -34.93 -1.17 9.91
N ALA A 8 -34.03 -2.13 10.08
CA ALA A 8 -33.20 -2.24 11.27
C ALA A 8 -32.14 -1.11 11.26
N GLN A 9 -32.32 -0.16 12.17
CA GLN A 9 -31.43 0.95 12.42
C GLN A 9 -30.22 0.44 13.22
N THR A 10 -29.08 0.23 12.57
CA THR A 10 -27.82 -0.11 13.23
C THR A 10 -27.31 1.12 13.97
N ALA A 11 -27.60 1.21 15.26
CA ALA A 11 -27.01 2.21 16.14
C ALA A 11 -25.50 1.94 16.26
N ALA A 12 -24.69 2.90 15.81
CA ALA A 12 -23.25 2.91 16.05
C ALA A 12 -23.00 2.99 17.57
N GLN A 13 -22.48 1.90 18.14
CA GLN A 13 -22.00 1.89 19.51
C GLN A 13 -20.62 2.55 19.54
N THR A 14 -20.58 3.78 20.04
CA THR A 14 -19.35 4.47 20.41
C THR A 14 -18.64 3.67 21.52
N PRO A 15 -17.33 3.38 21.43
CA PRO A 15 -16.62 2.68 22.50
C PRO A 15 -16.38 3.63 23.68
N THR A 16 -17.39 3.80 24.53
CA THR A 16 -17.29 4.50 25.81
C THR A 16 -16.75 3.52 26.86
N SER A 17 -15.47 3.15 26.78
CA SER A 17 -14.85 2.26 27.78
C SER A 17 -13.46 2.70 28.25
N ALA A 18 -12.85 3.70 27.62
CA ALA A 18 -11.55 4.23 28.06
C ALA A 18 -11.67 5.24 29.23
N ALA A 19 -12.75 6.03 29.28
CA ALA A 19 -12.92 7.07 30.30
C ALA A 19 -13.26 6.51 31.71
N SER A 20 -13.79 5.29 31.78
CA SER A 20 -14.22 4.63 33.01
C SER A 20 -13.13 3.82 33.74
N GLN A 21 -11.99 3.55 33.09
CA GLN A 21 -10.84 2.90 33.72
C GLN A 21 -9.82 3.92 34.27
N ALA A 22 -9.51 4.99 33.53
CA ALA A 22 -8.63 6.05 34.01
C ALA A 22 -9.16 6.76 35.28
N SER A 23 -10.50 6.82 35.43
CA SER A 23 -11.17 7.38 36.60
C SER A 23 -11.11 6.49 37.84
N LYS A 24 -10.86 5.18 37.70
CA LYS A 24 -10.68 4.28 38.85
C LYS A 24 -9.26 4.35 39.43
N LEU A 25 -8.24 4.45 38.57
CA LEU A 25 -6.84 4.52 39.01
C LEU A 25 -6.51 5.80 39.80
N THR A 26 -7.06 6.95 39.37
CA THR A 26 -6.95 8.20 40.15
C THR A 26 -7.68 8.07 41.48
N SER A 27 -8.87 7.45 41.50
CA SER A 27 -9.69 7.27 42.70
C SER A 27 -9.02 6.38 43.76
N ASP A 28 -8.35 5.30 43.35
CA ASP A 28 -7.69 4.38 44.28
C ASP A 28 -6.39 5.00 44.85
N PHE A 29 -5.65 5.78 44.06
CA PHE A 29 -4.49 6.55 44.53
C PHE A 29 -4.90 7.71 45.47
N GLU A 30 -5.97 8.44 45.16
CA GLU A 30 -6.51 9.50 46.02
C GLU A 30 -7.03 8.95 47.35
N THR A 31 -7.71 7.79 47.32
CA THR A 31 -8.18 7.09 48.52
C THR A 31 -7.00 6.60 49.36
N PHE A 32 -5.93 6.13 48.72
CA PHE A 32 -4.70 5.74 49.40
C PHE A 32 -4.00 6.95 50.06
N LEU A 33 -3.86 8.09 49.37
CA LEU A 33 -3.30 9.31 49.95
C LEU A 33 -4.14 9.81 51.13
N LEU A 34 -5.48 9.73 51.03
CA LEU A 34 -6.39 10.07 52.13
C LEU A 34 -6.13 9.19 53.36
N MET A 35 -5.95 7.88 53.15
CA MET A 35 -5.67 6.90 54.21
C MET A 35 -4.28 7.11 54.83
N LEU A 36 -3.24 7.37 54.03
CA LEU A 36 -1.89 7.70 54.48
C LEU A 36 -1.88 8.98 55.34
N THR A 37 -2.63 10.01 54.91
CA THR A 37 -2.74 11.28 55.62
C THR A 37 -3.51 11.15 56.93
N ALA A 38 -4.54 10.29 56.95
CA ALA A 38 -5.30 9.96 58.15
C ALA A 38 -4.46 9.17 59.17
N GLN A 39 -3.64 8.22 58.70
CA GLN A 39 -2.72 7.44 59.54
C GLN A 39 -1.61 8.33 60.13
N ALA A 40 -0.99 9.21 59.34
CA ALA A 40 0.02 10.16 59.83
C ALA A 40 -0.50 11.14 60.90
N ARG A 41 -1.81 11.43 60.91
CA ARG A 41 -2.45 12.30 61.93
C ARG A 41 -2.78 11.59 63.25
N ASN A 42 -2.86 10.25 63.25
CA ASN A 42 -3.43 9.47 64.38
C ASN A 42 -2.52 8.33 64.88
N GLN A 43 -1.26 8.23 64.47
CA GLN A 43 -0.35 7.20 64.97
C GLN A 43 0.34 7.60 66.29
N ASP A 44 0.44 6.63 67.19
CA ASP A 44 1.30 6.66 68.38
C ASP A 44 2.76 6.38 67.95
N PRO A 45 3.74 7.23 68.28
CA PRO A 45 5.12 7.15 67.78
C PRO A 45 5.91 5.88 68.13
N LEU A 46 5.36 4.95 68.91
CA LEU A 46 6.07 3.76 69.40
C LEU A 46 5.79 2.45 68.63
N GLU A 47 4.81 2.40 67.72
CA GLU A 47 4.56 1.22 66.85
C GLU A 47 4.11 1.64 65.43
N PRO A 48 5.06 1.97 64.53
CA PRO A 48 4.69 2.26 63.15
C PRO A 48 4.26 0.97 62.44
N MET A 49 2.98 0.87 62.07
CA MET A 49 2.57 -0.14 61.08
C MET A 49 3.10 0.23 59.70
N ASP A 50 3.56 -0.79 58.97
CA ASP A 50 4.21 -0.70 57.66
C ASP A 50 3.22 -0.35 56.52
N SER A 51 2.68 0.87 56.59
CA SER A 51 1.88 1.49 55.53
C SER A 51 2.67 1.68 54.22
N SER A 52 4.00 1.56 54.27
CA SER A 52 4.89 1.70 53.14
C SER A 52 4.89 0.47 52.22
N GLU A 53 4.76 -0.73 52.79
CA GLU A 53 4.72 -1.98 52.01
C GLU A 53 3.46 -2.06 51.13
N TYR A 54 2.29 -1.70 51.66
CA TYR A 54 1.04 -1.66 50.90
C TYR A 54 1.05 -0.58 49.81
N ALA A 55 1.65 0.58 50.10
CA ALA A 55 1.87 1.64 49.12
C ALA A 55 2.75 1.16 47.96
N SER A 56 3.80 0.41 48.28
CA SER A 56 4.74 -0.14 47.30
C SER A 56 4.07 -1.17 46.40
N GLN A 57 3.20 -2.03 46.97
CA GLN A 57 2.43 -3.02 46.21
C GLN A 57 1.40 -2.36 45.30
N LEU A 58 0.67 -1.33 45.79
CA LEU A 58 -0.26 -0.56 44.96
C LEU A 58 0.46 0.17 43.82
N ALA A 59 1.59 0.82 44.10
CA ALA A 59 2.39 1.47 43.06
C ALA A 59 2.87 0.46 42.00
N GLN A 60 3.23 -0.75 42.41
CA GLN A 60 3.58 -1.84 41.49
C GLN A 60 2.39 -2.28 40.64
N PHE A 61 1.20 -2.43 41.22
CA PHE A 61 -0.02 -2.74 40.46
C PHE A 61 -0.38 -1.64 39.47
N SER A 62 -0.34 -0.37 39.88
CA SER A 62 -0.60 0.77 38.99
C SER A 62 0.39 0.86 37.83
N MET A 63 1.67 0.54 38.07
CA MET A 63 2.68 0.49 37.01
C MET A 63 2.39 -0.64 36.00
N VAL A 64 2.02 -1.83 36.48
CA VAL A 64 1.64 -2.95 35.61
C VAL A 64 0.39 -2.62 34.79
N GLU A 65 -0.63 -2.01 35.41
CA GLU A 65 -1.86 -1.62 34.72
C GLU A 65 -1.60 -0.54 33.67
N GLN A 66 -0.77 0.45 33.98
CA GLN A 66 -0.36 1.46 33.00
C GLN A 66 0.44 0.86 31.84
N GLN A 67 1.25 -0.17 32.11
CA GLN A 67 1.97 -0.90 31.07
C GLN A 67 1.03 -1.70 30.17
N VAL A 68 0.02 -2.36 30.73
CA VAL A 68 -1.04 -3.04 29.97
C VAL A 68 -1.80 -2.04 29.09
N GLN A 69 -2.21 -0.90 29.65
CA GLN A 69 -2.91 0.15 28.90
C GLN A 69 -2.04 0.72 27.77
N THR A 70 -0.73 0.86 27.99
CA THR A 70 0.22 1.28 26.95
C THR A 70 0.28 0.27 25.81
N ASN A 71 0.33 -1.03 26.13
CA ASN A 71 0.31 -2.10 25.12
C ASN A 71 -1.00 -2.11 24.32
N ASP A 72 -2.15 -1.88 24.97
CA ASP A 72 -3.46 -1.79 24.32
C ASP A 72 -3.55 -0.59 23.37
N LEU A 73 -3.02 0.56 23.78
CA LEU A 73 -2.91 1.74 22.93
C LEU A 73 -1.99 1.48 21.73
N LEU A 74 -0.88 0.75 21.93
CA LEU A 74 0.05 0.41 20.85
C LEU A 74 -0.58 -0.58 19.85
N SER A 75 -1.36 -1.54 20.33
CA SER A 75 -2.18 -2.45 19.50
C SER A 75 -3.23 -1.69 18.68
N SER A 76 -3.92 -0.73 19.32
CA SER A 76 -4.91 0.13 18.67
C SER A 76 -4.28 1.00 17.59
N LEU A 77 -3.10 1.57 17.85
CA LEU A 77 -2.32 2.33 16.88
C LEU A 77 -1.90 1.46 15.68
N SER A 78 -1.41 0.24 15.93
CA SER A 78 -1.06 -0.71 14.87
C SER A 78 -2.25 -1.02 13.97
N THR A 79 -3.43 -1.23 14.57
CA THR A 79 -4.68 -1.48 13.84
C THR A 79 -5.09 -0.26 13.00
N ALA A 80 -5.01 0.94 13.57
CA ALA A 80 -5.32 2.19 12.86
C ALA A 80 -4.37 2.41 11.66
N LEU A 81 -3.08 2.13 11.82
CA LEU A 81 -2.10 2.18 10.73
C LEU A 81 -2.38 1.14 9.64
N GLY A 82 -2.88 -0.04 9.99
CA GLY A 82 -3.35 -1.04 9.03
C GLY A 82 -4.54 -0.55 8.19
N GLY A 83 -5.51 0.12 8.81
CA GLY A 83 -6.66 0.72 8.13
C GLY A 83 -6.29 1.82 7.14
N GLN A 84 -5.26 2.63 7.45
CA GLN A 84 -4.77 3.67 6.56
C GLN A 84 -4.16 3.09 5.27
N LYS A 85 -3.42 1.98 5.38
CA LYS A 85 -2.84 1.28 4.22
C LYS A 85 -3.90 0.72 3.28
N LEU A 86 -5.05 0.27 3.79
CA LEU A 86 -6.17 -0.19 2.96
C LEU A 86 -6.80 0.95 2.15
N SER A 87 -6.89 2.15 2.73
CA SER A 87 -7.36 3.34 2.01
C SER A 87 -6.43 3.70 0.84
N GLU A 88 -5.11 3.59 1.03
CA GLU A 88 -4.12 3.81 -0.02
C GLU A 88 -4.29 2.85 -1.21
N LEU A 89 -4.68 1.59 -0.96
CA LEU A 89 -4.98 0.63 -2.03
C LEU A 89 -6.14 1.07 -2.93
N SER A 90 -7.17 1.69 -2.34
CA SER A 90 -8.34 2.14 -3.10
C SER A 90 -8.01 3.24 -4.11
N ASN A 91 -6.94 3.99 -3.90
CA ASN A 91 -6.48 5.03 -4.82
C ASN A 91 -5.79 4.45 -6.07
N TRP A 92 -5.32 3.21 -6.00
CA TRP A 92 -4.66 2.56 -7.12
C TRP A 92 -5.64 1.86 -8.06
N VAL A 93 -6.70 1.26 -7.52
CA VAL A 93 -7.65 0.53 -8.35
C VAL A 93 -8.38 1.51 -9.25
N GLY A 94 -8.31 1.26 -10.56
CA GLY A 94 -8.98 2.10 -11.53
C GLY A 94 -8.21 3.35 -11.98
N VAL A 95 -6.93 3.47 -11.68
CA VAL A 95 -6.06 4.44 -12.38
C VAL A 95 -5.22 3.74 -13.45
N ASP A 96 -4.75 4.52 -14.42
CA ASP A 96 -3.76 4.05 -15.37
C ASP A 96 -2.36 4.33 -14.81
N VAL A 97 -1.53 3.31 -14.72
CA VAL A 97 -0.15 3.41 -14.27
C VAL A 97 0.82 3.13 -15.41
N ARG A 98 1.91 3.91 -15.49
CA ARG A 98 2.99 3.68 -16.44
C ARG A 98 4.05 2.79 -15.81
N SER A 99 4.22 1.58 -16.35
CA SER A 99 5.22 0.61 -15.91
C SER A 99 5.81 -0.15 -17.09
N ALA A 100 7.04 -0.63 -16.96
CA ALA A 100 7.73 -1.46 -17.94
C ALA A 100 7.25 -2.92 -17.84
N SER A 101 6.12 -3.21 -18.47
CA SER A 101 5.47 -4.53 -18.41
C SER A 101 4.67 -4.82 -19.68
N ALA A 102 4.11 -6.03 -19.78
CA ALA A 102 3.18 -6.36 -20.85
C ALA A 102 1.91 -5.52 -20.76
N PHE A 103 1.32 -5.20 -21.90
CA PHE A 103 0.17 -4.31 -22.03
C PHE A 103 -0.93 -4.88 -22.89
N ARG A 104 -2.15 -4.41 -22.66
CA ARG A 104 -3.33 -4.83 -23.44
C ARG A 104 -3.52 -3.93 -24.65
N PHE A 105 -3.66 -4.55 -25.81
CA PHE A 105 -3.99 -3.88 -27.07
C PHE A 105 -5.45 -4.15 -27.41
N GLU A 106 -6.23 -3.08 -27.63
CA GLU A 106 -7.68 -3.14 -27.90
C GLU A 106 -8.04 -2.67 -29.32
N GLY A 107 -7.05 -2.54 -30.21
CA GLY A 107 -7.24 -2.06 -31.58
C GLY A 107 -6.98 -0.57 -31.78
N GLN A 108 -6.56 0.14 -30.73
CA GLN A 108 -6.12 1.53 -30.80
C GLN A 108 -4.60 1.63 -30.62
N PRO A 109 -3.92 2.57 -31.29
CA PRO A 109 -2.49 2.77 -31.11
C PRO A 109 -2.10 2.95 -29.64
N VAL A 110 -0.95 2.40 -29.26
CA VAL A 110 -0.44 2.43 -27.89
C VAL A 110 0.84 3.24 -27.85
N THR A 111 0.91 4.20 -26.92
CA THR A 111 2.14 4.92 -26.63
C THR A 111 3.05 4.08 -25.72
N LEU A 112 4.28 3.88 -26.19
CA LEU A 112 5.36 3.17 -25.51
C LEU A 112 6.43 4.18 -25.07
N PHE A 113 7.02 3.95 -23.90
CA PHE A 113 8.04 4.80 -23.31
C PHE A 113 9.28 3.96 -23.01
N ALA A 114 10.40 4.30 -23.65
CA ALA A 114 11.67 3.62 -23.42
C ALA A 114 12.80 4.58 -23.74
N GLN A 115 13.98 4.36 -23.17
CA GLN A 115 15.15 5.16 -23.51
C GLN A 115 16.26 4.21 -23.96
N ALA A 116 16.85 4.50 -25.12
CA ALA A 116 17.99 3.73 -25.62
C ALA A 116 19.22 3.94 -24.74
N ASP A 117 20.24 3.10 -24.90
CA ASP A 117 21.52 3.35 -24.25
C ASP A 117 22.13 4.67 -24.74
N ALA A 118 22.69 5.48 -23.84
CA ALA A 118 23.27 6.77 -24.22
C ALA A 118 24.46 6.62 -25.17
N THR A 119 25.06 5.41 -25.24
CA THR A 119 26.20 5.11 -26.10
C THR A 119 25.85 4.36 -27.38
N SER A 120 24.58 4.02 -27.60
CA SER A 120 24.11 3.37 -28.83
C SER A 120 24.03 4.34 -30.01
N ASP A 121 24.25 3.82 -31.21
CA ASP A 121 24.01 4.52 -32.48
C ASP A 121 22.68 4.10 -33.13
N GLU A 122 22.20 2.89 -32.84
CA GLU A 122 20.96 2.32 -33.34
C GLU A 122 20.05 1.80 -32.22
N ALA A 123 18.74 1.91 -32.41
CA ALA A 123 17.73 1.34 -31.51
C ALA A 123 16.60 0.68 -32.29
N ILE A 124 16.16 -0.48 -31.82
CA ILE A 124 15.08 -1.26 -32.42
C ILE A 124 14.03 -1.58 -31.35
N MET A 125 12.79 -1.15 -31.59
CA MET A 125 11.64 -1.54 -30.78
C MET A 125 11.13 -2.91 -31.25
N VAL A 126 11.26 -3.92 -30.40
CA VAL A 126 10.81 -5.29 -30.67
C VAL A 126 9.48 -5.54 -29.98
N ILE A 127 8.46 -5.88 -30.77
CA ILE A 127 7.12 -6.20 -30.28
C ILE A 127 6.94 -7.71 -30.21
N ARG A 128 6.47 -8.20 -29.08
CA ARG A 128 6.19 -9.62 -28.84
C ARG A 128 4.74 -9.83 -28.41
N ASN A 129 4.16 -10.96 -28.79
CA ASN A 129 2.87 -11.39 -28.28
C ASN A 129 2.98 -12.07 -26.90
N SER A 130 1.85 -12.49 -26.34
CA SER A 130 1.78 -13.22 -25.05
C SER A 130 2.58 -14.54 -24.99
N THR A 131 2.92 -15.16 -26.12
CA THR A 131 3.75 -16.37 -26.18
C THR A 131 5.25 -16.05 -26.29
N GLY A 132 5.63 -14.77 -26.30
CA GLY A 132 7.02 -14.31 -26.45
C GLY A 132 7.53 -14.29 -27.89
N THR A 133 6.68 -14.62 -28.86
CA THR A 133 7.00 -14.60 -30.30
C THR A 133 7.13 -13.16 -30.78
N VAL A 134 8.21 -12.88 -31.51
CA VAL A 134 8.42 -11.56 -32.13
C VAL A 134 7.44 -11.39 -33.28
N ILE A 135 6.66 -10.32 -33.22
CA ILE A 135 5.65 -9.95 -34.22
C ILE A 135 6.18 -8.86 -35.14
N ASP A 136 6.96 -7.94 -34.59
CA ASP A 136 7.52 -6.81 -35.34
C ASP A 136 8.85 -6.35 -34.74
N ARG A 137 9.71 -5.76 -35.60
CA ARG A 137 10.95 -5.08 -35.22
C ARG A 137 10.95 -3.73 -35.93
N ILE A 138 10.76 -2.67 -35.16
CA ILE A 138 10.56 -1.32 -35.65
C ILE A 138 11.84 -0.53 -35.36
N PRO A 139 12.62 -0.13 -36.38
CA PRO A 139 13.73 0.80 -36.18
C PRO A 139 13.20 2.11 -35.62
N VAL A 140 13.83 2.61 -34.55
CA VAL A 140 13.43 3.87 -33.91
C VAL A 140 14.66 4.75 -33.71
N ASN A 141 14.44 6.05 -33.54
CA ASN A 141 15.52 6.95 -33.21
C ASN A 141 16.00 6.69 -31.76
N HIS A 142 17.30 6.49 -31.57
CA HIS A 142 17.89 6.20 -30.26
C HIS A 142 17.78 7.39 -29.28
N THR A 143 17.51 8.61 -29.76
CA THR A 143 17.31 9.79 -28.90
C THR A 143 15.88 9.94 -28.40
N ASP A 144 14.92 9.31 -29.06
CA ASP A 144 13.51 9.44 -28.71
C ASP A 144 13.20 8.65 -27.44
N THR A 145 12.19 9.12 -26.70
CA THR A 145 11.77 8.46 -25.44
C THR A 145 10.31 8.02 -25.43
N GLU A 146 9.56 8.40 -26.47
CA GLU A 146 8.14 8.14 -26.63
C GLU A 146 7.89 7.65 -28.06
N PHE A 147 7.16 6.54 -28.19
CA PHE A 147 6.94 5.86 -29.46
C PHE A 147 5.47 5.48 -29.60
N LEU A 148 4.86 5.75 -30.74
CA LEU A 148 3.49 5.34 -31.03
C LEU A 148 3.49 4.02 -31.80
N TRP A 149 3.02 2.95 -31.17
CA TRP A 149 2.82 1.67 -31.84
C TRP A 149 1.40 1.56 -32.40
N ALA A 150 1.28 1.43 -33.72
CA ALA A 150 -0.01 1.40 -34.42
C ALA A 150 -0.80 0.08 -34.24
N GLY A 151 -0.17 -0.97 -33.72
CA GLY A 151 -0.82 -2.28 -33.57
C GLY A 151 -0.86 -3.11 -34.86
N THR A 152 0.17 -3.00 -35.69
CA THR A 152 0.34 -3.77 -36.91
C THR A 152 1.52 -4.73 -36.82
N ASP A 153 1.53 -5.75 -37.66
CA ASP A 153 2.72 -6.60 -37.88
C ASP A 153 3.72 -5.94 -38.85
N ALA A 154 4.85 -6.62 -39.09
CA ALA A 154 5.89 -6.17 -40.01
C ALA A 154 5.44 -6.01 -41.48
N SER A 155 4.29 -6.60 -41.86
CA SER A 155 3.68 -6.45 -43.20
C SER A 155 2.62 -5.35 -43.25
N GLY A 156 2.37 -4.67 -42.13
CA GLY A 156 1.35 -3.63 -42.01
C GLY A 156 -0.07 -4.17 -41.78
N ASN A 157 -0.25 -5.47 -41.54
CA ASN A 157 -1.57 -6.01 -41.24
C ASN A 157 -1.96 -5.66 -39.80
N PRO A 158 -3.22 -5.31 -39.54
CA PRO A 158 -3.70 -5.03 -38.19
C PRO A 158 -3.66 -6.30 -37.33
N LEU A 159 -3.21 -6.16 -36.10
CA LEU A 159 -3.18 -7.25 -35.12
C LEU A 159 -4.50 -7.39 -34.38
N GLY A 160 -4.76 -8.61 -33.90
CA GLY A 160 -5.90 -8.88 -33.03
C GLY A 160 -5.71 -8.27 -31.63
N GLN A 161 -6.83 -8.04 -30.94
CA GLN A 161 -6.81 -7.64 -29.53
C GLN A 161 -6.12 -8.71 -28.69
N GLY A 162 -5.32 -8.30 -27.71
CA GLY A 162 -4.55 -9.23 -26.90
C GLY A 162 -3.51 -8.56 -26.01
N THR A 163 -2.70 -9.37 -25.35
CA THR A 163 -1.57 -8.90 -24.54
C THR A 163 -0.29 -8.97 -25.38
N TYR A 164 0.44 -7.86 -25.36
CA TYR A 164 1.72 -7.68 -26.05
C TYR A 164 2.76 -7.11 -25.09
N SER A 165 4.03 -7.23 -25.45
CA SER A 165 5.13 -6.58 -24.74
C SER A 165 6.08 -5.95 -25.74
N ALA A 166 6.69 -4.84 -25.36
CA ALA A 166 7.66 -4.14 -26.18
C ALA A 166 9.01 -4.08 -25.47
N THR A 167 10.08 -4.32 -26.21
CA THR A 167 11.47 -4.26 -25.71
C THR A 167 12.27 -3.37 -26.64
N LEU A 168 12.91 -2.36 -26.09
CA LEU A 168 13.86 -1.53 -26.82
C LEU A 168 15.24 -2.20 -26.75
N GLU A 169 15.76 -2.58 -27.91
CA GLU A 169 17.12 -3.09 -28.10
C GLU A 169 18.00 -1.93 -28.56
N SER A 170 19.15 -1.73 -27.94
CA SER A 170 20.11 -0.68 -28.29
C SER A 170 21.40 -1.31 -28.80
N TYR A 171 21.92 -0.81 -29.90
CA TYR A 171 23.07 -1.34 -30.62
C TYR A 171 24.18 -0.31 -30.76
N LYS A 172 25.42 -0.78 -30.90
CA LYS A 172 26.56 0.04 -31.29
C LYS A 172 27.48 -0.77 -32.18
N ASP A 173 27.82 -0.23 -33.34
CA ASP A 173 28.66 -0.95 -34.32
C ASP A 173 28.11 -2.38 -34.60
N ASP A 174 26.78 -2.51 -34.76
CA ASP A 174 26.02 -3.77 -34.91
C ASP A 174 26.02 -4.74 -33.71
N GLU A 175 26.67 -4.40 -32.58
CA GLU A 175 26.66 -5.19 -31.35
C GLU A 175 25.53 -4.78 -30.42
N LEU A 176 24.78 -5.75 -29.87
CA LEU A 176 23.70 -5.49 -28.91
C LEU A 176 24.30 -5.02 -27.57
N LEU A 177 24.09 -3.75 -27.22
CA LEU A 177 24.54 -3.17 -25.96
C LEU A 177 23.59 -3.45 -24.81
N SER A 178 22.28 -3.27 -25.03
CA SER A 178 21.28 -3.42 -23.97
C SER A 178 19.89 -3.75 -24.51
N GLN A 179 19.08 -4.34 -23.65
CA GLN A 179 17.65 -4.58 -23.89
C GLN A 179 16.87 -4.08 -22.67
N ARG A 180 15.86 -3.24 -22.89
CA ARG A 180 15.01 -2.69 -21.83
C ARG A 180 13.54 -2.85 -22.21
N LEU A 181 12.72 -3.30 -21.27
CA LEU A 181 11.27 -3.31 -21.48
C LEU A 181 10.77 -1.87 -21.64
N ALA A 182 9.94 -1.65 -22.65
CA ALA A 182 9.26 -0.38 -22.82
C ALA A 182 8.06 -0.32 -21.86
N ALA A 183 7.87 0.85 -21.26
CA ALA A 183 6.74 1.14 -20.42
C ALA A 183 5.51 1.58 -21.22
N SER A 184 4.33 1.31 -20.70
CA SER A 184 3.07 1.76 -21.26
C SER A 184 2.07 1.99 -20.12
N TYR A 185 1.03 2.79 -20.40
CA TYR A 185 -0.06 2.97 -19.45
C TYR A 185 -0.97 1.75 -19.46
N ASN A 186 -1.20 1.20 -18.27
CA ASN A 186 -2.10 0.07 -18.05
C ASN A 186 -3.04 0.37 -16.90
N ARG A 187 -4.29 -0.01 -17.05
CA ARG A 187 -5.31 0.10 -16.00
C ARG A 187 -5.00 -0.88 -14.87
N VAL A 188 -4.98 -0.39 -13.64
CA VAL A 188 -4.90 -1.24 -12.44
C VAL A 188 -6.28 -1.83 -12.16
N VAL A 189 -6.36 -3.16 -12.06
CA VAL A 189 -7.60 -3.89 -11.75
C VAL A 189 -7.67 -4.35 -10.30
N GLU A 190 -6.52 -4.51 -9.64
CA GLU A 190 -6.42 -4.92 -8.25
C GLU A 190 -5.15 -4.34 -7.63
N ALA A 191 -5.24 -3.96 -6.35
CA ALA A 191 -4.10 -3.55 -5.56
C ALA A 191 -4.11 -4.34 -4.24
N GLN A 192 -2.99 -4.94 -3.90
CA GLN A 192 -2.82 -5.75 -2.69
C GLN A 192 -1.53 -5.39 -1.97
N ILE A 193 -1.45 -5.67 -0.67
CA ILE A 193 -0.20 -5.54 0.08
C ILE A 193 0.38 -6.93 0.27
N ALA A 194 1.58 -7.14 -0.25
CA ALA A 194 2.38 -8.34 0.00
C ALA A 194 3.78 -7.89 0.45
N ASP A 195 4.31 -8.52 1.51
CA ASP A 195 5.63 -8.20 2.06
C ASP A 195 5.86 -6.70 2.36
N GLY A 196 4.79 -6.00 2.75
CA GLY A 196 4.82 -4.57 3.07
C GLY A 196 4.90 -3.62 1.86
N THR A 197 4.87 -4.17 0.63
CA THR A 197 4.85 -3.40 -0.62
C THR A 197 3.49 -3.52 -1.29
N VAL A 198 3.05 -2.46 -1.97
CA VAL A 198 1.82 -2.52 -2.77
C VAL A 198 2.14 -3.18 -4.11
N HIS A 199 1.45 -4.29 -4.39
CA HIS A 199 1.47 -4.98 -5.67
C HIS A 199 0.19 -4.65 -6.44
N LEU A 200 0.35 -4.30 -7.69
CA LEU A 200 -0.72 -3.91 -8.60
C LEU A 200 -0.88 -4.98 -9.67
N SER A 201 -2.09 -5.55 -9.78
CA SER A 201 -2.46 -6.38 -10.92
C SER A 201 -3.03 -5.46 -12.01
N LEU A 202 -2.48 -5.56 -13.21
CA LEU A 202 -2.85 -4.75 -14.37
C LEU A 202 -3.87 -5.48 -15.25
N GLN A 203 -4.66 -4.75 -16.03
CA GLN A 203 -5.62 -5.33 -16.99
C GLN A 203 -4.96 -6.22 -18.06
N SER A 204 -3.66 -6.03 -18.31
CA SER A 204 -2.86 -6.90 -19.18
C SER A 204 -2.61 -8.29 -18.60
N GLY A 205 -2.87 -8.48 -17.29
CA GLY A 205 -2.50 -9.65 -16.50
C GLY A 205 -1.11 -9.55 -15.86
N ALA A 206 -0.34 -8.49 -16.14
CA ALA A 206 0.94 -8.25 -15.50
C ALA A 206 0.76 -7.82 -14.04
N ALA A 207 1.69 -8.24 -13.17
CA ALA A 207 1.81 -7.75 -11.81
C ALA A 207 3.02 -6.82 -11.72
N VAL A 208 2.84 -5.63 -11.18
CA VAL A 208 3.90 -4.64 -10.99
C VAL A 208 3.90 -4.12 -9.58
N ARG A 209 5.07 -3.79 -9.05
CA ARG A 209 5.16 -3.18 -7.72
C ARG A 209 4.92 -1.67 -7.81
N SER A 210 4.42 -1.07 -6.74
CA SER A 210 4.17 0.38 -6.70
C SER A 210 5.43 1.22 -6.89
N ASP A 211 6.61 0.71 -6.52
CA ASP A 211 7.91 1.36 -6.71
C ASP A 211 8.46 1.27 -8.15
N GLU A 212 7.89 0.40 -8.98
CA GLU A 212 8.19 0.31 -10.42
C GLU A 212 7.31 1.22 -11.28
N VAL A 213 6.29 1.83 -10.68
CA VAL A 213 5.39 2.77 -11.35
C VAL A 213 6.10 4.11 -11.52
N THR A 214 6.18 4.58 -12.76
CA THR A 214 6.88 5.83 -13.12
C THR A 214 5.95 7.02 -13.34
N ALA A 215 4.65 6.77 -13.54
CA ALA A 215 3.64 7.80 -13.69
C ALA A 215 2.25 7.22 -13.43
N ILE A 216 1.32 8.09 -13.03
CA ILE A 216 -0.10 7.75 -12.82
C ILE A 216 -0.92 8.81 -13.56
N ARG A 217 -2.03 8.38 -14.17
CA ARG A 217 -3.06 9.29 -14.67
C ARG A 217 -4.43 8.71 -14.36
N THR A 218 -5.44 9.56 -14.26
CA THR A 218 -6.83 9.12 -14.21
C THR A 218 -7.13 8.41 -15.53
N GLY A 219 -7.61 7.16 -15.45
CA GLY A 219 -7.99 6.44 -16.67
C GLY A 219 -9.20 7.10 -17.32
N ALA A 220 -9.22 7.09 -18.65
CA ALA A 220 -10.32 7.60 -19.47
C ALA A 220 -11.57 6.72 -19.38
#